data_AF-A0A9D4SS08-F1
#
_entry.id   AF-A0A9D4SS08-F1
#
_cell.length_a   1.000
_cell.length_b   1.000
_cell.length_c   1.000
_cell.angle_alpha   90.00
_cell.angle_beta   90.00
_cell.angle_gamma   90.00
#
_symmetry.space_group_name_H-M   'P 1'
#
loop_
_entity.id
_entity.type
_entity.pdbx_description
1 polymer ?
#
loop_
_entity_poly.entity_id
_entity_poly.type
_entity_poly.pdbx_seq_one_letter_code
_entity_poly.pdbx_strand_id
1 'polypeptide(L)'
;MLCGVVIVVISTPSPANARAYESLEAITVGQTGYDVSSYIAAPDNTCKGIIRNIDMEFDHEELRRLIVQPRNPNALEVRRIKNSTTVVILFEVLKVPNYVMCGPSMIRCTLYRRQTDVCYACG
;
A
#
# COMPACT_ATOMS: atom_id res chain seq x y z
N MET A 1 5.61 26.76 3.29
CA MET A 1 4.50 26.58 2.33
C MET A 1 4.47 25.08 1.99
N LEU A 2 3.63 24.30 2.68
CA LEU A 2 3.49 22.87 2.40
C LEU A 2 2.24 22.72 1.53
N CYS A 3 2.41 22.64 0.21
CA CYS A 3 1.33 22.17 -0.67
C CYS A 3 1.02 20.73 -0.28
N GLY A 4 -0.09 20.52 0.42
CA GLY A 4 -0.57 19.17 0.74
C GLY A 4 -1.05 18.51 -0.53
N VAL A 5 -0.40 17.43 -0.95
CA VAL A 5 -0.88 16.59 -2.05
C VAL A 5 -2.25 16.05 -1.67
N VAL A 6 -3.25 16.25 -2.53
CA VAL A 6 -4.59 15.72 -2.31
C VAL A 6 -4.56 14.21 -2.53
N ILE A 7 -5.15 13.45 -1.62
CA ILE A 7 -5.17 11.99 -1.69
C ILE A 7 -6.53 11.54 -2.21
N VAL A 8 -6.54 10.73 -3.27
CA VAL A 8 -7.75 10.12 -3.82
C VAL A 8 -7.74 8.62 -3.54
N VAL A 9 -8.77 8.15 -2.83
CA VAL A 9 -8.96 6.72 -2.55
C VAL A 9 -9.99 6.14 -3.50
N ILE A 10 -9.57 5.16 -4.30
CA ILE A 10 -10.44 4.51 -5.28
C ILE A 10 -11.05 3.28 -4.64
N SER A 11 -12.34 3.34 -4.32
CA SER A 11 -13.11 2.21 -3.80
C SER A 11 -14.25 1.90 -4.76
N THR A 12 -14.06 0.90 -5.61
CA THR A 12 -15.03 0.51 -6.64
C THR A 12 -15.10 -1.01 -6.77
N PRO A 13 -16.29 -1.60 -6.98
CA PRO A 13 -16.42 -3.03 -7.20
C PRO A 13 -15.95 -3.48 -8.60
N SER A 14 -15.63 -2.55 -9.51
CA SER A 14 -15.15 -2.85 -10.86
C SER A 14 -13.62 -2.79 -10.94
N PRO A 15 -12.92 -3.93 -11.15
CA PRO A 15 -11.45 -3.94 -11.30
C PRO A 15 -10.96 -3.13 -12.51
N ALA A 16 -11.77 -3.02 -13.56
CA ALA A 16 -11.45 -2.19 -14.72
C ALA A 16 -11.42 -0.70 -14.34
N ASN A 17 -12.40 -0.25 -13.55
CA ASN A 17 -12.46 1.13 -13.07
C ASN A 17 -11.35 1.41 -12.05
N ALA A 18 -11.05 0.45 -11.16
CA ALA A 18 -9.97 0.61 -10.19
C ALA A 18 -8.63 0.89 -10.89
N ARG A 19 -8.30 0.10 -11.92
CA ARG A 19 -7.12 0.31 -12.76
C ARG A 19 -7.15 1.62 -13.54
N ALA A 20 -8.30 1.96 -14.14
CA ALA A 20 -8.43 3.19 -14.90
C ALA A 20 -8.22 4.46 -14.05
N TYR A 21 -8.58 4.41 -12.77
CA TYR A 21 -8.45 5.55 -11.86
C TYR A 21 -7.12 5.56 -11.11
N GLU A 22 -6.39 4.44 -11.07
CA GLU A 22 -5.10 4.34 -10.37
C GLU A 22 -4.07 5.35 -10.88
N SER A 23 -4.12 5.71 -12.16
CA SER A 23 -3.23 6.69 -12.80
C SER A 23 -3.78 8.13 -12.81
N LEU A 24 -4.70 8.48 -11.92
CA LEU A 24 -5.17 9.87 -11.79
C LEU A 24 -4.06 10.75 -11.22
N GLU A 25 -3.68 11.78 -11.96
CA GLU A 25 -2.67 12.77 -11.55
C GLU A 25 -3.28 14.09 -11.10
N ALA A 26 -4.49 14.42 -11.58
CA ALA A 26 -5.20 15.63 -11.21
C ALA A 26 -6.72 15.42 -11.18
N ILE A 27 -7.40 16.19 -10.33
CA ILE A 27 -8.87 16.29 -10.30
C ILE A 27 -9.30 17.75 -10.29
N THR A 28 -10.50 18.02 -10.80
CA THR A 28 -11.14 19.33 -10.68
C THR A 28 -12.36 19.22 -9.79
N VAL A 29 -12.41 20.01 -8.73
CA VAL A 29 -13.58 20.11 -7.84
C VAL A 29 -14.14 21.53 -7.93
N GLY A 30 -15.33 21.66 -8.51
CA GLY A 30 -15.89 22.96 -8.89
C GLY A 30 -15.04 23.63 -9.97
N GLN A 31 -14.44 24.78 -9.65
CA GLN A 31 -13.52 25.50 -10.54
C GLN A 31 -12.04 25.41 -10.13
N THR A 32 -11.72 24.60 -9.12
CA THR A 32 -10.34 24.47 -8.61
C THR A 32 -9.75 23.13 -9.04
N GLY A 33 -8.57 23.17 -9.66
CA GLY A 33 -7.77 21.99 -9.97
C GLY A 33 -6.84 21.62 -8.81
N TYR A 34 -6.66 20.33 -8.60
CA TYR A 34 -5.79 19.76 -7.57
C TYR A 34 -4.93 18.67 -8.18
N ASP A 35 -3.61 18.71 -7.93
CA ASP A 35 -2.75 17.56 -8.14
C ASP A 35 -3.06 16.51 -7.07
N VAL A 36 -3.19 15.26 -7.51
CA VAL A 36 -3.58 14.15 -6.65
C VAL A 36 -2.58 13.01 -6.66
N SER A 37 -2.53 12.29 -5.56
CA SER A 37 -2.00 10.93 -5.50
C SER A 37 -3.15 9.96 -5.28
N SER A 38 -3.45 9.17 -6.30
CA SER A 38 -4.45 8.10 -6.25
C SER A 38 -3.87 6.82 -5.66
N TYR A 39 -4.72 6.06 -4.96
CA TYR A 39 -4.47 4.65 -4.70
C TYR A 39 -5.78 3.85 -4.61
N ILE A 40 -5.71 2.59 -5.02
CA ILE A 40 -6.82 1.64 -4.90
C ILE A 40 -6.99 1.26 -3.42
N ALA A 41 -8.23 1.32 -2.94
CA ALA A 41 -8.59 0.83 -1.62
C ALA A 41 -8.29 -0.67 -1.54
N ALA A 42 -7.67 -1.08 -0.45
CA ALA A 42 -7.37 -2.48 -0.23
C ALA A 42 -8.70 -3.28 -0.16
N PRO A 43 -8.86 -4.38 -0.91
CA PRO A 43 -10.07 -5.21 -0.85
C PRO A 43 -10.35 -5.72 0.58
N ASP A 44 -11.61 -6.05 0.88
CA ASP A 44 -12.04 -6.50 2.22
C ASP A 44 -11.27 -7.73 2.73
N ASN A 45 -10.81 -8.58 1.81
CA ASN A 45 -10.06 -9.79 2.10
C ASN A 45 -8.54 -9.58 2.19
N THR A 46 -8.10 -8.38 2.58
CA THR A 46 -6.68 -8.06 2.67
C THR A 46 -6.19 -7.77 4.09
N CYS A 47 -4.90 -8.01 4.30
CA CYS A 47 -4.19 -7.59 5.50
C CYS A 47 -2.87 -6.92 5.14
N LYS A 48 -2.35 -6.10 6.05
CA LYS A 48 -1.07 -5.41 5.87
C LYS A 48 -0.03 -6.01 6.80
N GLY A 49 1.10 -6.42 6.24
CA GLY A 49 2.28 -6.82 7.01
C GLY A 49 3.39 -5.77 6.93
N ILE A 50 4.35 -5.85 7.84
CA ILE A 50 5.59 -5.07 7.79
C ILE A 50 6.81 -5.96 7.89
N ILE A 51 7.81 -5.62 7.09
CA ILE A 51 9.19 -6.09 7.18
C ILE A 51 10.10 -4.90 7.51
N ARG A 52 11.22 -5.17 8.18
CA ARG A 52 12.16 -4.15 8.67
C ARG A 52 13.57 -4.46 8.20
N ASN A 53 14.47 -3.49 8.35
CA ASN A 53 15.88 -3.60 7.96
C ASN A 53 16.05 -3.83 6.45
N ILE A 54 15.19 -3.21 5.64
CA ILE A 54 15.30 -3.24 4.18
C ILE A 54 16.16 -2.07 3.73
N ASP A 55 17.15 -2.37 2.89
CA ASP A 55 18.07 -1.39 2.32
C ASP A 55 17.31 -0.20 1.73
N MET A 56 17.80 1.01 1.99
CA MET A 56 17.17 2.24 1.52
C MET A 56 17.45 2.52 0.04
N GLU A 57 18.43 1.84 -0.56
CA GLU A 57 18.71 1.94 -1.99
C GLU A 57 17.58 1.36 -2.85
N PHE A 58 16.82 0.39 -2.33
CA PHE A 58 15.72 -0.19 -3.08
C PHE A 58 14.56 0.78 -3.26
N ASP A 59 14.31 1.13 -4.52
CA ASP A 59 13.17 1.92 -4.95
C ASP A 59 11.86 1.11 -4.94
N HIS A 60 10.73 1.74 -5.31
CA HIS A 60 9.43 1.09 -5.27
C HIS A 60 9.33 -0.10 -6.23
N GLU A 61 9.86 0.03 -7.46
CA GLU A 61 9.79 -1.02 -8.48
C GLU A 61 10.70 -2.19 -8.14
N GLU A 62 11.88 -1.92 -7.57
CA GLU A 62 12.78 -2.95 -7.06
C GLU A 62 12.15 -3.70 -5.89
N LEU A 63 11.55 -3.00 -4.92
CA LEU A 63 10.81 -3.63 -3.83
C LEU A 63 9.68 -4.52 -4.38
N ARG A 64 8.93 -4.02 -5.36
CA ARG A 64 7.85 -4.77 -6.02
C ARG A 64 8.39 -6.03 -6.65
N ARG A 65 9.48 -5.96 -7.43
CA ARG A 65 10.12 -7.12 -8.06
C ARG A 65 10.63 -8.14 -7.04
N LEU A 66 11.17 -7.70 -5.92
CA LEU A 66 11.77 -8.56 -4.89
C LEU A 66 10.71 -9.29 -4.03
N ILE A 67 9.53 -8.68 -3.85
CA ILE A 67 8.52 -9.12 -2.88
C ILE A 67 7.24 -9.64 -3.56
N VAL A 68 6.75 -8.99 -4.61
CA VAL A 68 5.55 -9.40 -5.34
C VAL A 68 5.96 -10.43 -6.40
N GLN A 69 6.20 -11.67 -5.95
CA GLN A 69 6.69 -12.78 -6.76
C GLN A 69 6.02 -14.10 -6.33
N PRO A 70 6.07 -15.18 -7.15
CA PRO A 70 5.39 -16.45 -6.85
C PRO A 70 5.75 -17.09 -5.49
N ARG A 71 6.91 -16.76 -4.92
CA ARG A 71 7.32 -17.22 -3.58
C ARG A 71 6.58 -16.53 -2.43
N ASN A 72 5.85 -15.46 -2.72
CA ASN A 72 4.92 -14.79 -1.82
C ASN A 72 3.55 -14.70 -2.52
N PRO A 73 2.83 -15.83 -2.70
CA PRO A 73 1.71 -15.94 -3.63
C PRO A 73 0.55 -14.98 -3.34
N ASN A 74 0.44 -14.51 -2.10
CA ASN A 74 -0.64 -13.61 -1.67
C ASN A 74 -0.20 -12.15 -1.57
N ALA A 75 1.05 -11.80 -1.90
CA ALA A 75 1.50 -10.41 -1.86
C ALA A 75 0.95 -9.65 -3.08
N LEU A 76 0.21 -8.57 -2.84
CA LEU A 76 -0.42 -7.75 -3.87
C LEU A 76 0.38 -6.49 -4.19
N GLU A 77 0.88 -5.84 -3.14
CA GLU A 77 1.53 -4.53 -3.26
C GLU A 77 2.58 -4.35 -2.17
N VAL A 78 3.54 -3.47 -2.41
CA VAL A 78 4.58 -3.14 -1.44
C VAL A 78 4.93 -1.67 -1.44
N ARG A 79 5.09 -1.08 -0.25
CA ARG A 79 5.43 0.34 -0.14
C ARG A 79 6.35 0.61 1.04
N ARG A 80 7.40 1.40 0.82
CA ARG A 80 8.26 1.89 1.89
C ARG A 80 7.51 2.94 2.72
N ILE A 81 7.65 2.85 4.04
CA ILE A 81 7.12 3.90 4.93
C ILE A 81 8.11 5.06 4.93
N LYS A 82 7.76 6.14 4.24
CA LYS A 82 8.56 7.37 4.17
C LYS A 82 10.02 7.04 3.80
N ASN A 83 10.98 7.74 4.40
CA ASN A 83 12.40 7.48 4.24
C ASN A 83 12.92 6.59 5.38
N SER A 84 12.48 5.33 5.44
CA SER A 84 12.89 4.37 6.49
C SER A 84 13.22 2.99 5.94
N THR A 85 13.86 2.17 6.76
CA THR A 85 14.14 0.75 6.45
C THR A 85 12.91 -0.16 6.63
N THR A 86 11.72 0.42 6.84
CA THR A 86 10.47 -0.32 7.04
C THR A 86 9.61 -0.30 5.78
N VAL A 87 9.12 -1.47 5.42
CA VAL A 87 8.31 -1.69 4.22
C VAL A 87 7.00 -2.36 4.61
N VAL A 88 5.89 -1.82 4.12
CA VAL A 88 4.53 -2.39 4.25
C VAL A 88 4.24 -3.25 3.04
N ILE A 89 3.63 -4.40 3.26
CA ILE A 89 3.17 -5.30 2.20
C ILE A 89 1.68 -5.49 2.35
N LEU A 90 0.94 -5.34 1.26
CA LEU A 90 -0.47 -5.70 1.19
C LEU A 90 -0.59 -7.17 0.77
N PHE A 91 -1.39 -7.94 1.49
CA PHE A 91 -1.66 -9.33 1.17
C PHE A 91 -3.14 -9.58 0.90
N GLU A 92 -3.46 -10.45 -0.05
CA GLU A 92 -4.82 -10.98 -0.33
C GLU A 92 -5.19 -12.14 0.60
N VAL A 93 -4.95 -11.96 1.90
CA VAL A 93 -5.36 -12.90 2.95
C VAL A 93 -5.71 -12.12 4.21
N LEU A 94 -6.46 -12.75 5.11
CA LEU A 94 -6.83 -12.14 6.40
C LEU A 94 -5.74 -12.30 7.49
N LYS A 95 -4.73 -13.13 7.25
CA LYS A 95 -3.63 -13.38 8.19
C LYS A 95 -2.29 -13.07 7.56
N VAL A 96 -1.53 -12.18 8.22
CA VAL A 96 -0.17 -11.85 7.81
C VAL A 96 0.74 -13.08 7.94
N PRO A 97 1.51 -13.43 6.90
CA PRO A 97 2.52 -14.48 6.99
C PRO A 97 3.57 -14.16 8.06
N ASN A 98 4.12 -15.18 8.73
CA ASN A 98 5.22 -14.96 9.69
C ASN A 98 6.52 -14.51 9.00
N TYR A 99 6.70 -14.89 7.73
CA TYR A 99 7.88 -14.62 6.93
C TYR A 99 7.51 -14.33 5.47
N VAL A 100 8.34 -13.55 4.81
CA VAL A 100 8.22 -13.15 3.41
C VAL A 100 9.58 -13.26 2.73
N MET A 101 9.60 -13.70 1.49
CA MET A 101 10.81 -13.65 0.67
C MET A 101 11.04 -12.24 0.11
N CYS A 102 12.22 -11.66 0.32
CA CYS A 102 12.68 -10.45 -0.34
C CYS A 102 13.94 -10.80 -1.14
N GLY A 103 13.80 -10.99 -2.45
CA GLY A 103 14.87 -11.57 -3.26
C GLY A 103 15.22 -12.99 -2.77
N PRO A 104 16.49 -13.28 -2.42
CA PRO A 104 16.89 -14.58 -1.85
C PRO A 104 16.64 -14.69 -0.33
N SER A 105 16.38 -13.58 0.36
CA SER A 105 16.34 -13.52 1.82
C SER A 105 14.94 -13.79 2.37
N MET A 106 14.85 -14.57 3.46
CA MET A 106 13.61 -14.76 4.21
C MET A 106 13.56 -13.79 5.39
N ILE A 107 12.57 -12.91 5.39
CA ILE A 107 12.48 -11.80 6.35
C ILE A 107 11.23 -11.97 7.21
N ARG A 108 11.39 -11.76 8.53
CA ARG A 108 10.26 -11.80 9.47
C ARG A 108 9.25 -10.72 9.12
N CYS A 109 8.00 -11.13 8.96
CA CYS A 109 6.87 -10.25 8.70
C CYS A 109 5.97 -10.21 9.93
N THR A 110 5.49 -9.02 10.25
CA THR A 110 4.63 -8.78 11.42
C THR A 110 3.40 -7.98 11.02
N LEU A 111 2.30 -8.11 11.76
CA LEU A 111 1.08 -7.37 11.47
C LEU A 111 1.32 -5.86 11.48
N TYR A 112 0.94 -5.18 10.39
CA TYR A 112 0.85 -3.73 10.36
C TYR A 112 -0.39 -3.30 11.14
N ARG A 113 -0.20 -2.97 12.43
CA ARG A 113 -1.28 -2.35 13.21
C ARG A 113 -1.42 -0.90 12.78
N ARG A 114 -2.49 -0.59 12.06
CA ARG A 114 -3.03 0.77 12.00
C ARG A 114 -3.68 1.05 13.35
N GLN A 115 -3.44 2.22 13.95
CA GLN A 115 -4.33 2.72 14.99
C GLN A 115 -5.73 2.75 14.38
N THR A 116 -6.68 2.07 15.02
CA THR A 116 -8.08 2.15 14.61
C THR A 116 -8.56 3.56 14.95
N ASP A 117 -8.88 4.35 13.95
CA ASP A 117 -9.66 5.57 14.16
C ASP A 117 -11.08 5.13 14.50
N VAL A 118 -11.35 4.96 15.80
CA VAL A 118 -12.69 4.73 16.30
C VAL A 118 -13.48 6.03 16.16
N CYS A 119 -14.68 5.97 15.58
CA CYS A 119 -15.62 7.05 15.75
C CYS A 119 -16.09 7.03 17.21
N TYR A 120 -15.64 7.99 18.02
CA TYR A 120 -16.11 8.12 19.41
C TYR A 120 -17.63 8.35 19.53
N ALA A 121 -18.33 8.62 18.42
CA ALA A 121 -19.77 8.79 18.40
C ALA A 121 -20.55 7.48 18.17
N CYS A 122 -20.00 6.49 17.45
CA CYS A 122 -20.79 5.31 17.06
C CYS A 122 -20.12 3.94 17.17
N GLY A 123 -18.80 3.84 17.42
CA GLY A 123 -18.13 2.56 17.68
C GLY A 123 -18.24 1.54 16.57
#